data_AF-X1RZW3-F1
#
_entry.id   AF-X1RZW3-F1
#
_cell.length_a   1.000
_cell.length_b   1.000
_cell.length_c   1.000
_cell.angle_alpha   90.00
_cell.angle_beta   90.00
_cell.angle_gamma   90.00
#
_symmetry.space_group_name_H-M   'P 1'
#
loop_
_entity.id
_entity.type
_entity.pdbx_description
1 polymer ?
#
loop_
_entity_poly.entity_id
_entity_poly.type
_entity_poly.pdbx_seq_one_letter_code
_entity_poly.pdbx_strand_id
1 'polypeptide(L)' 'DVMKQISEEARENPEILKTAPHASYVRRLDETTAARNPILRWKPETKNNKFK' A
#
# COMPACT_ATOMS: atom_id res chain seq x y z
N ASP A 1 -5.23 -24.78 9.14
CA ASP A 1 -5.05 -24.08 10.44
C ASP A 1 -4.83 -22.58 10.32
N VAL A 2 -4.08 -22.09 9.32
CA VAL A 2 -3.91 -20.64 9.06
C VAL A 2 -5.24 -19.86 8.94
N MET A 3 -6.22 -20.41 8.22
CA MET A 3 -7.52 -19.73 8.06
C MET A 3 -8.36 -19.65 9.34
N LYS A 4 -8.12 -20.54 10.33
CA LYS A 4 -8.78 -20.46 11.64
C LYS A 4 -8.22 -19.30 12.45
N GLN A 5 -6.90 -19.16 12.45
CA GLN A 5 -6.20 -18.06 13.11
C GLN A 5 -6.61 -16.70 12.51
N ILE A 6 -6.72 -16.59 11.17
CA ILE A 6 -7.21 -15.37 10.52
C ILE A 6 -8.66 -15.05 10.94
N SER A 7 -9.50 -16.07 11.10
CA SER A 7 -10.89 -15.89 11.55
C SER A 7 -10.98 -15.39 13.00
N GLU A 8 -10.10 -15.87 13.88
CA GLU A 8 -9.99 -15.41 15.27
C GLU A 8 -9.44 -13.99 15.33
N GLU A 9 -8.35 -13.69 14.61
CA GLU A 9 -7.77 -12.36 14.48
C GLU A 9 -8.77 -11.34 13.90
N ALA A 10 -9.61 -11.74 12.95
CA ALA A 10 -10.67 -10.89 12.40
C ALA A 10 -11.72 -10.47 13.44
N ARG A 11 -12.02 -11.35 14.39
CA ARG A 11 -13.04 -11.14 15.42
C ARG A 11 -12.50 -10.34 16.59
N GLU A 12 -11.27 -10.63 17.01
CA GLU A 12 -10.66 -9.99 18.18
C GLU A 12 -9.98 -8.66 17.84
N ASN A 13 -9.35 -8.55 16.66
CA ASN A 13 -8.65 -7.33 16.27
C ASN A 13 -8.69 -7.09 14.75
N PRO A 14 -9.80 -6.53 14.23
CA PRO A 14 -10.00 -6.35 12.79
C PRO A 14 -9.02 -5.36 12.13
N GLU A 15 -8.36 -4.49 12.91
CA GLU A 15 -7.42 -3.49 12.38
C GLU A 15 -6.13 -4.13 11.83
N ILE A 16 -5.73 -5.27 12.36
CA ILE A 16 -4.57 -6.04 11.87
C ILE A 16 -4.81 -6.47 10.41
N LEU A 17 -6.02 -6.95 10.10
CA LEU A 17 -6.37 -7.35 8.73
C LEU A 17 -6.53 -6.15 7.78
N LYS A 18 -7.06 -5.04 8.27
CA LYS A 18 -7.22 -3.82 7.46
C LYS A 18 -5.88 -3.19 7.08
N THR A 19 -4.88 -3.31 7.95
CA THR A 19 -3.55 -2.71 7.75
C THR A 19 -2.52 -3.69 7.19
N ALA A 20 -2.83 -4.98 7.13
CA ALA A 20 -2.08 -5.96 6.36
C ALA A 20 -1.92 -5.48 4.90
N PRO A 21 -0.79 -5.80 4.23
CA PRO A 21 0.35 -6.62 4.66
C PRO A 21 1.42 -5.86 5.46
N HIS A 22 2.02 -6.53 6.47
CA HIS A 22 3.08 -5.93 7.31
C HIS A 22 4.50 -6.29 6.86
N ALA A 23 4.67 -7.38 6.13
CA ALA A 23 5.97 -7.93 5.71
C ALA A 23 6.02 -8.20 4.19
N SER A 24 5.69 -7.19 3.39
CA SER A 24 5.78 -7.25 1.93
C SER A 24 6.72 -6.16 1.42
N TYR A 25 7.41 -6.45 0.30
CA TYR A 25 8.30 -5.50 -0.37
C TYR A 25 7.62 -4.14 -0.68
N VAL A 26 6.30 -4.17 -0.88
CA VAL A 26 5.45 -2.99 -1.11
C VAL A 26 4.29 -3.00 -0.11
N ARG A 27 3.91 -1.84 0.41
CA ARG A 27 2.72 -1.67 1.27
C ARG A 27 1.43 -1.66 0.44
N ARG A 28 0.27 -1.63 1.09
CA ARG A 28 -1.04 -1.44 0.44
C ARG A 28 -1.03 -0.18 -0.44
N LEU A 29 -1.45 -0.32 -1.70
CA LEU A 29 -1.50 0.77 -2.68
C LEU A 29 -2.74 1.65 -2.48
N ASP A 30 -2.61 2.93 -2.83
CA ASP A 30 -3.74 3.86 -2.94
C ASP A 30 -4.37 3.77 -4.34
N GLU A 31 -5.30 2.83 -4.48
CA GLU A 31 -6.04 2.59 -5.73
C GLU A 31 -6.91 3.78 -6.13
N THR A 32 -7.44 4.55 -5.17
CA THR A 32 -8.31 5.70 -5.46
C THR A 32 -7.53 6.78 -6.18
N THR A 33 -6.35 7.11 -5.66
CA THR A 33 -5.46 8.09 -6.28
C THR A 33 -4.93 7.58 -7.61
N ALA A 34 -4.57 6.30 -7.70
CA ALA A 34 -4.10 5.70 -8.96
C ALA A 34 -5.15 5.74 -10.08
N ALA A 35 -6.44 5.51 -9.74
CA ALA A 35 -7.52 5.58 -10.71
C ALA A 35 -7.83 7.02 -11.17
N ARG A 36 -7.78 8.00 -10.25
CA ARG A 36 -8.06 9.40 -10.56
C ARG A 36 -6.89 10.12 -11.25
N ASN A 37 -5.65 9.74 -10.95
CA ASN A 37 -4.43 10.37 -11.44
C ASN A 37 -3.40 9.32 -11.91
N PRO A 38 -3.65 8.63 -13.04
CA PRO A 38 -2.80 7.53 -13.47
C PRO A 38 -1.44 8.00 -14.02
N ILE A 39 -0.35 7.42 -13.50
CA ILE A 39 1.01 7.60 -14.04
C ILE A 39 1.27 6.48 -15.06
N LEU A 40 1.01 6.75 -16.34
CA LEU A 40 1.02 5.74 -17.41
C LEU A 40 2.41 5.42 -17.98
N ARG A 41 3.40 6.26 -17.70
CA ARG A 41 4.78 6.07 -18.16
C ARG A 41 5.75 6.54 -17.09
N TRP A 42 6.87 5.83 -16.97
CA TRP A 42 7.98 6.25 -16.14
C TRP A 42 8.59 7.54 -16.70
N LYS A 43 8.87 8.51 -15.82
CA LYS A 43 9.60 9.73 -16.15
C LYS A 43 10.84 9.79 -15.26
N PRO A 44 12.06 9.82 -15.83
CA PRO A 44 13.26 10.06 -15.03
C PRO A 44 13.17 11.44 -14.39
N GLU A 45 13.54 11.53 -13.11
CA GLU A 45 13.58 12.80 -12.40
C GLU A 45 14.68 13.67 -13.01
N THR A 46 14.28 14.70 -13.75
CA THR A 46 15.22 15.73 -14.21
C THR A 46 15.52 16.62 -13.02
N LYS A 47 16.73 16.53 -12.47
CA LYS A 47 17.18 17.39 -11.37
C LYS A 47 17.27 18.85 -11.85
N ASN A 48 16.15 19.56 -11.86
CA ASN A 48 16.13 21.01 -11.99
C ASN A 48 16.31 21.61 -10.60
N ASN A 49 17.53 21.54 -10.08
CA ASN A 49 17.94 22.33 -8.92
C ASN A 49 18.12 23.78 -9.36
N LYS A 50 17.01 24.53 -9.41
CA LYS A 50 17.04 25.98 -9.50
C LYS A 50 16.88 26.55 -8.09
N PHE A 51 17.95 27.23 -7.65
CA PHE A 51 18.06 28.11 -6.49
C PHE A 51 18.30 27.44 -5.12
N LYS A 52 19.59 27.37 -4.75
CA LYS A 52 20.09 28.01 -3.53
C LYS A 52 21.51 28.50 -3.75
#